data_AF-A0A7N0V5D5-F1
#
_entry.id   AF-A0A7N0V5D5-F1
#
_cell.length_a   1.000
_cell.length_b   1.000
_cell.length_c   1.000
_cell.angle_alpha   90.00
_cell.angle_beta   90.00
_cell.angle_gamma   90.00
#
_symmetry.space_group_name_H-M   'P 1'
#
loop_
_entity.id
_entity.type
_entity.pdbx_description
1 polymer ?
#
loop_
_entity_poly.entity_id
_entity_poly.type
_entity_poly.pdbx_seq_one_letter_code
_entity_poly.pdbx_strand_id
1 'polypeptide(L)'
;MSNWIAPNSPTVDLVFHAGEYLMKIHLGTSPDDIIAVADTGSDLTWMQCHPCTRCVPQHQTLFNPRASLSYGRISCSPSRPCPPWNGIECRYGLCHHDIRYADRRKFSYCLNPIGLQDRVSHIHFGDRATVQGPGTVTVPLVPGQMQAYTTSRSRPLQSGGLGLASSAALALSRKATSKDKSLPPSSMVANFRGGDVSLTWYNAFVTTRPVTCLAFGVSEGLTSYGSLAQQDFLVGFDKMAGTLSFKPSDCTHA
;
A
#
# COMPACT_ATOMS: atom_id res chain seq x y z
N MET A 1 3.85 -3.67 29.81
CA MET A 1 4.33 -4.08 28.47
C MET A 1 3.54 -5.31 28.08
N SER A 2 2.44 -5.12 27.36
CA SER A 2 1.50 -6.20 27.02
C SER A 2 2.02 -6.94 25.79
N ASN A 3 2.32 -8.23 25.94
CA ASN A 3 2.71 -9.10 24.84
C ASN A 3 1.47 -9.43 24.00
N TRP A 4 1.19 -8.63 22.97
CA TRP A 4 0.06 -8.79 22.02
C TRP A 4 0.29 -9.89 20.96
N ILE A 5 1.43 -10.58 21.11
CA ILE A 5 2.02 -11.79 20.51
C ILE A 5 1.22 -13.11 20.44
N ALA A 6 0.08 -13.28 19.74
CA ALA A 6 -0.43 -14.65 19.54
C ALA A 6 0.63 -15.50 18.80
N PRO A 7 1.04 -16.68 19.30
CA PRO A 7 2.02 -17.51 18.62
C PRO A 7 1.54 -17.85 17.20
N ASN A 8 2.44 -17.75 16.22
CA ASN A 8 2.26 -18.23 14.83
C ASN A 8 1.33 -17.44 13.89
N SER A 9 0.94 -16.20 14.19
CA SER A 9 0.26 -15.38 13.18
C SER A 9 1.26 -14.87 12.14
N PRO A 10 0.95 -14.94 10.83
CA PRO A 10 1.84 -14.43 9.80
C PRO A 10 1.97 -12.91 9.92
N THR A 11 3.21 -12.44 9.93
CA THR A 11 3.58 -11.03 9.92
C THR A 11 4.55 -10.77 8.78
N VAL A 12 4.49 -9.58 8.20
CA VAL A 12 5.43 -9.14 7.15
C VAL A 12 6.11 -7.87 7.62
N ASP A 13 7.43 -7.84 7.47
CA ASP A 13 8.27 -6.70 7.82
C ASP A 13 8.25 -5.64 6.71
N LEU A 14 8.15 -4.39 7.14
CA LEU A 14 8.17 -3.19 6.31
C LEU A 14 9.34 -2.30 6.70
N VAL A 15 10.12 -1.88 5.72
CA VAL A 15 11.24 -0.95 5.90
C VAL A 15 10.99 0.29 5.05
N PHE A 16 11.14 1.47 5.65
CA PHE A 16 11.01 2.72 4.92
C PHE A 16 12.31 3.05 4.17
N HIS A 17 12.25 3.14 2.85
CA HIS A 17 13.39 3.49 2.03
C HIS A 17 12.96 4.29 0.79
N ALA A 18 13.67 5.38 0.50
CA ALA A 18 13.45 6.23 -0.68
C ALA A 18 11.99 6.70 -0.90
N GLY A 19 11.23 6.92 0.19
CA GLY A 19 9.84 7.40 0.10
C GLY A 19 8.78 6.31 0.07
N GLU A 20 9.17 5.04 0.15
CA GLU A 20 8.28 3.89 0.09
C GLU A 20 8.46 2.94 1.28
N TYR A 21 7.40 2.21 1.63
CA TYR A 21 7.49 1.08 2.55
C TYR A 21 7.70 -0.21 1.76
N LEU A 22 8.88 -0.79 1.92
CA LEU A 22 9.32 -1.96 1.18
C LEU A 22 9.13 -3.22 2.00
N MET A 23 8.68 -4.30 1.34
CA MET A 23 8.57 -5.64 1.89
C MET A 23 9.34 -6.64 1.03
N LYS A 24 9.73 -7.76 1.64
CA LYS A 24 10.26 -8.91 0.92
C LYS A 24 9.14 -9.90 0.63
N ILE A 25 9.08 -10.37 -0.61
CA ILE A 25 8.17 -11.43 -1.04
C ILE A 25 8.95 -12.53 -1.74
N HIS A 26 8.48 -13.77 -1.62
CA HIS A 26 8.94 -14.89 -2.41
C HIS A 26 7.90 -15.22 -3.48
N LEU A 27 8.33 -15.36 -4.73
CA LEU A 27 7.45 -15.75 -5.82
C LEU A 27 7.95 -17.05 -6.49
N GLY A 28 7.03 -18.00 -6.62
CA GLY A 28 7.32 -19.24 -7.30
C GLY A 28 8.23 -20.15 -6.49
N THR A 29 9.28 -20.67 -7.14
CA THR A 29 10.35 -21.47 -6.51
C THR A 29 11.71 -20.80 -6.71
N SER A 30 11.70 -19.48 -6.90
CA SER A 30 12.95 -18.71 -6.96
C SER A 30 13.62 -18.74 -5.59
N PRO A 31 14.96 -18.91 -5.53
CA PRO A 31 15.70 -18.86 -4.27
C PRO A 31 15.87 -17.44 -3.71
N ASP A 32 15.54 -16.40 -4.50
CA ASP A 32 15.83 -15.01 -4.15
C ASP A 32 14.58 -14.27 -3.64
N ASP A 33 14.76 -13.43 -2.63
CA ASP A 33 13.78 -12.43 -2.18
C ASP A 33 13.54 -11.37 -3.27
N ILE A 34 12.28 -11.03 -3.52
CA ILE A 34 11.88 -9.86 -4.32
C ILE A 34 11.53 -8.74 -3.37
N ILE A 35 12.09 -7.54 -3.57
CA ILE A 35 11.70 -6.35 -2.79
C ILE A 35 10.56 -5.65 -3.51
N ALA A 36 9.40 -5.57 -2.88
CA ALA A 36 8.18 -4.98 -3.41
C ALA A 36 7.73 -3.79 -2.54
N VAL A 37 6.99 -2.85 -3.15
CA VAL A 37 6.31 -1.78 -2.42
C VAL A 37 5.02 -2.33 -1.82
N ALA A 38 4.75 -2.05 -0.55
CA ALA A 38 3.48 -2.36 0.09
C ALA A 38 2.44 -1.29 -0.25
N ASP A 39 1.78 -1.44 -1.40
CA ASP A 39 0.83 -0.47 -1.94
C ASP A 39 -0.63 -0.92 -1.71
N THR A 40 -1.36 -0.16 -0.90
CA THR A 40 -2.81 -0.37 -0.67
C THR A 40 -3.69 0.43 -1.63
N GLY A 41 -3.10 1.29 -2.47
CA GLY A 41 -3.76 2.15 -3.42
C GLY A 41 -3.93 1.55 -4.83
N SER A 42 -3.41 0.34 -5.07
CA SER A 42 -3.54 -0.35 -6.35
C SER A 42 -4.06 -1.80 -6.22
N ASP A 43 -4.66 -2.29 -7.31
CA ASP A 43 -5.24 -3.62 -7.40
C ASP A 43 -4.22 -4.69 -7.85
N LEU A 44 -3.17 -4.28 -8.55
CA LEU A 44 -2.26 -5.17 -9.25
C LEU A 44 -0.89 -5.25 -8.58
N THR A 45 -0.49 -6.45 -8.18
CA THR A 45 0.94 -6.75 -7.98
C THR A 45 1.58 -6.98 -9.34
N TRP A 46 2.57 -6.16 -9.69
CA TRP A 46 3.27 -6.26 -10.97
C TRP A 46 4.78 -6.35 -10.75
N MET A 47 5.46 -7.10 -11.63
CA MET A 47 6.91 -7.14 -11.73
C MET A 47 7.32 -7.49 -13.17
N GLN A 48 8.56 -7.18 -13.54
CA GLN A 48 9.07 -7.55 -14.86
C GLN A 48 9.41 -9.05 -14.91
N CYS A 49 8.99 -9.75 -15.98
CA CYS A 49 9.18 -11.19 -16.15
C CYS A 49 9.97 -11.56 -17.42
N HIS A 50 10.61 -12.73 -17.44
CA HIS A 50 11.33 -13.26 -18.60
C HIS A 50 10.44 -14.23 -19.42
N PRO A 51 10.49 -14.22 -20.77
CA PRO A 51 11.19 -13.26 -21.62
C PRO A 51 10.44 -11.92 -21.64
N CYS A 52 11.17 -10.82 -21.54
CA CYS A 52 10.60 -9.49 -21.63
C CYS A 52 11.04 -8.82 -22.93
N THR A 53 10.09 -8.22 -23.63
CA THR A 53 10.31 -7.58 -24.93
C THR A 53 10.61 -6.09 -24.82
N ARG A 54 10.22 -5.46 -23.70
CA ARG A 54 10.45 -4.03 -23.39
C ARG A 54 10.75 -3.87 -21.91
N CYS A 55 12.01 -4.07 -21.53
CA CYS A 55 12.40 -4.08 -20.13
C CYS A 55 12.96 -2.72 -19.73
N VAL A 56 12.61 -2.30 -18.53
CA VAL A 56 13.23 -1.15 -17.87
C VAL A 56 14.46 -1.66 -17.11
N PRO A 57 15.60 -0.96 -17.15
CA PRO A 57 16.74 -1.27 -16.29
C PRO A 57 16.32 -1.34 -14.83
N GLN A 58 16.65 -2.42 -14.14
CA GLN A 58 16.36 -2.62 -12.73
C GLN A 58 17.46 -3.43 -12.06
N HIS A 59 17.67 -3.22 -10.76
CA HIS A 59 18.65 -3.97 -9.98
C HIS A 59 18.19 -5.40 -9.65
N GLN A 60 16.88 -5.63 -9.59
CA GLN A 60 16.32 -6.94 -9.25
C GLN A 60 16.24 -7.88 -10.45
N THR A 61 16.43 -9.18 -10.20
CA THR A 61 16.30 -10.21 -11.22
C THR A 61 14.86 -10.29 -11.73
N LEU A 62 14.71 -10.45 -13.06
CA LEU A 62 13.43 -10.68 -13.70
C LEU A 62 12.85 -12.03 -13.28
N PHE A 63 11.57 -12.09 -12.91
CA PHE A 63 10.93 -13.38 -12.61
C PHE A 63 10.86 -14.23 -13.89
N ASN A 64 11.42 -15.44 -13.86
CA ASN A 64 11.33 -16.37 -14.98
C ASN A 64 10.27 -17.44 -14.70
N PRO A 65 9.06 -17.34 -15.30
CA PRO A 65 8.00 -18.30 -15.06
C PRO A 65 8.36 -19.72 -15.50
N ARG A 66 9.25 -19.88 -16.50
CA ARG A 66 9.69 -21.20 -16.96
C ARG A 66 10.66 -21.89 -15.99
N ALA A 67 11.36 -21.11 -15.16
CA ALA A 67 12.28 -21.64 -14.17
C ALA A 67 11.60 -21.94 -12.83
N SER A 68 10.33 -21.53 -12.65
CA SER A 68 9.59 -21.77 -11.43
C SER A 68 8.76 -23.05 -11.52
N LEU A 69 9.02 -23.99 -10.63
CA LEU A 69 8.30 -25.27 -10.56
C LEU A 69 6.87 -25.12 -10.06
N SER A 70 6.58 -24.06 -9.30
CA SER A 70 5.25 -23.75 -8.78
C SER A 70 4.48 -22.77 -9.68
N TYR A 71 5.08 -22.30 -10.78
CA TYR A 71 4.36 -21.50 -11.77
C TYR A 71 3.54 -22.41 -12.69
N GLY A 72 2.24 -22.11 -12.79
CA GLY A 72 1.33 -22.84 -13.66
C GLY A 72 0.27 -21.91 -14.25
N ARG A 73 -0.07 -22.13 -15.53
CA ARG A 73 -1.20 -21.45 -16.17
C ARG A 73 -2.47 -22.26 -15.93
N ILE A 74 -3.57 -21.58 -15.62
CA ILE A 74 -4.87 -22.24 -15.44
C ILE A 74 -5.46 -22.51 -16.84
N SER A 75 -5.47 -23.77 -17.26
CA SER A 75 -6.06 -24.19 -18.54
C SER A 75 -7.53 -24.54 -18.38
N CYS A 76 -8.31 -24.31 -19.43
CA CYS A 76 -9.74 -24.57 -19.47
C CYS A 76 -10.17 -25.23 -20.78
N SER A 77 -11.28 -25.96 -20.72
CA SER A 77 -11.94 -26.63 -21.84
C SER A 77 -13.45 -26.72 -21.56
N PRO A 78 -14.28 -27.12 -22.53
CA PRO A 78 -15.70 -27.37 -22.27
C PRO A 78 -15.95 -28.37 -21.14
N SER A 79 -15.05 -29.34 -20.95
CA SER A 79 -15.09 -30.33 -19.87
C SER A 79 -14.42 -29.89 -18.57
N ARG A 80 -13.63 -28.81 -18.59
CA ARG A 80 -12.92 -28.26 -17.43
C ARG A 80 -13.07 -26.73 -17.41
N PRO A 81 -14.19 -26.23 -16.87
CA PRO A 81 -14.42 -24.79 -16.79
C PRO A 81 -13.44 -24.12 -15.82
N CYS A 82 -13.28 -22.81 -15.97
CA CYS A 82 -12.47 -22.01 -15.08
C CYS A 82 -13.05 -21.98 -13.65
N PRO A 83 -12.23 -21.68 -12.62
CA PRO A 83 -12.70 -21.45 -11.26
C PRO A 83 -13.84 -20.42 -11.22
N PRO A 84 -14.83 -20.56 -10.32
CA PRO A 84 -16.03 -19.71 -10.29
C PRO A 84 -15.74 -18.35 -9.64
N TRP A 85 -14.80 -17.59 -10.21
CA TRP A 85 -14.50 -16.21 -9.78
C TRP A 85 -15.10 -15.23 -10.79
N ASN A 86 -15.59 -14.09 -10.29
CA ASN A 86 -16.21 -13.08 -11.13
C ASN A 86 -15.18 -12.49 -12.11
N GLY A 87 -15.54 -12.42 -13.40
CA GLY A 87 -14.68 -11.84 -14.43
C GLY A 87 -13.67 -12.79 -15.07
N ILE A 88 -13.72 -14.09 -14.79
CA ILE A 88 -12.85 -15.06 -15.48
C ILE A 88 -13.50 -15.63 -16.73
N GLU A 89 -12.79 -15.55 -17.85
CA GLU A 89 -13.21 -16.11 -19.13
C GLU A 89 -12.20 -17.12 -19.65
N CYS A 90 -12.69 -18.20 -20.26
CA CYS A 90 -11.85 -19.13 -20.98
C CYS A 90 -11.57 -18.58 -22.39
N ARG A 91 -10.33 -18.13 -22.65
CA ARG A 91 -9.88 -17.70 -23.97
C ARG A 91 -8.67 -18.52 -24.40
N TYR A 92 -8.72 -19.06 -25.61
CA TYR A 92 -7.64 -19.88 -26.18
C TYR A 92 -7.19 -21.05 -25.29
N GLY A 93 -8.14 -21.69 -24.60
CA GLY A 93 -7.86 -22.82 -23.69
C GLY A 93 -7.24 -22.43 -22.36
N LEU A 94 -7.25 -21.14 -22.01
CA LEU A 94 -6.70 -20.62 -20.76
C LEU A 94 -7.70 -19.71 -20.05
N CYS A 95 -7.68 -19.74 -18.72
CA CYS A 95 -8.48 -18.83 -17.91
C CYS A 95 -7.80 -17.46 -17.87
N HIS A 96 -8.46 -16.47 -18.46
CA HIS A 96 -8.08 -15.07 -18.42
C HIS A 96 -8.91 -14.38 -17.35
N HIS A 97 -8.26 -13.59 -16.51
CA HIS A 97 -8.90 -12.89 -15.41
C HIS A 97 -9.13 -11.43 -15.81
N ASP A 98 -10.39 -10.98 -15.79
CA ASP A 98 -10.76 -9.57 -15.70
C ASP A 98 -10.91 -9.22 -14.22
N ILE A 99 -10.15 -8.24 -13.75
CA ILE A 99 -9.93 -8.02 -12.31
C ILE A 99 -11.19 -7.40 -11.70
N ARG A 100 -11.96 -8.22 -10.97
CA ARG A 100 -13.02 -7.75 -10.08
C ARG A 100 -12.94 -8.47 -8.75
N TYR A 101 -12.48 -7.76 -7.73
CA TYR A 101 -12.26 -8.31 -6.40
C TYR A 101 -13.54 -8.34 -5.56
N ALA A 102 -13.78 -9.50 -4.96
CA ALA A 102 -14.66 -9.70 -3.81
C ALA A 102 -14.02 -10.69 -2.84
N ASP A 103 -12.78 -10.43 -2.42
CA ASP A 103 -12.07 -11.21 -1.42
C ASP A 103 -12.18 -10.57 -0.02
N ARG A 104 -12.77 -11.37 0.87
CA ARG A 104 -13.17 -11.09 2.25
C ARG A 104 -11.98 -11.18 3.21
N ARG A 105 -11.09 -10.18 3.19
CA ARG A 105 -9.90 -10.20 4.05
C ARG A 105 -9.73 -8.91 4.84
N LYS A 106 -9.13 -9.07 6.01
CA LYS A 106 -8.79 -8.01 6.95
C LYS A 106 -7.28 -8.00 7.16
N PHE A 107 -6.68 -6.82 7.16
CA PHE A 107 -5.28 -6.63 7.54
C PHE A 107 -5.12 -5.30 8.27
N SER A 108 -4.08 -5.18 9.08
CA SER A 108 -3.71 -3.92 9.73
C SER A 108 -2.21 -3.72 9.71
N TYR A 109 -1.77 -2.48 9.87
CA TYR A 109 -0.36 -2.13 9.97
C TYR A 109 -0.16 -0.90 10.85
N CYS A 110 1.06 -0.72 11.35
CA CYS A 110 1.48 0.48 12.09
C CYS A 110 2.78 1.00 11.46
N LEU A 111 2.72 2.17 10.82
CA LEU A 111 3.87 2.73 10.10
C LEU A 111 4.73 3.55 11.05
N ASN A 112 6.02 3.21 11.12
CA ASN A 112 7.02 3.97 11.84
C ASN A 112 7.18 5.37 11.25
N PRO A 113 7.47 6.39 12.08
CA PRO A 113 7.85 7.72 11.61
C PRO A 113 8.99 7.68 10.60
N ILE A 114 8.88 8.44 9.50
CA ILE A 114 9.88 8.47 8.40
C ILE A 114 11.31 8.84 8.86
N GLY A 115 11.45 9.46 10.03
CA GLY A 115 12.74 9.85 10.61
C GLY A 115 13.52 8.70 11.27
N LEU A 116 12.93 7.51 11.39
CA LEU A 116 13.49 6.35 12.10
C LEU A 116 13.81 5.22 11.12
N GLN A 117 14.84 5.42 10.27
CA GLN A 117 15.18 4.51 9.16
C GLN A 117 15.56 3.08 9.60
N ASP A 118 16.03 2.90 10.84
CA ASP A 118 16.43 1.59 11.37
C ASP A 118 15.29 0.81 12.04
N ARG A 119 14.04 1.30 11.94
CA ARG A 119 12.87 0.67 12.54
C ARG A 119 12.08 -0.11 11.51
N VAL A 120 11.63 -1.29 11.92
CA VAL A 120 10.80 -2.19 11.13
C VAL A 120 9.34 -2.00 11.54
N SER A 121 8.47 -1.80 10.55
CA SER A 121 7.02 -1.82 10.74
C SER A 121 6.47 -3.20 10.37
N HIS A 122 5.27 -3.53 10.83
CA HIS A 122 4.69 -4.85 10.57
C HIS A 122 3.28 -4.76 9.98
N ILE A 123 2.97 -5.67 9.07
CA ILE A 123 1.60 -5.96 8.62
C ILE A 123 1.10 -7.20 9.36
N HIS A 124 -0.11 -7.11 9.90
CA HIS A 124 -0.80 -8.19 10.59
C HIS A 124 -2.02 -8.68 9.79
N PHE A 125 -2.24 -9.98 9.81
CA PHE A 125 -3.37 -10.65 9.15
C PHE A 125 -4.23 -11.44 10.15
N GLY A 126 -5.44 -11.80 9.70
CA GLY A 126 -6.37 -12.63 10.48
C GLY A 126 -6.93 -11.89 11.69
N ASP A 127 -7.11 -12.58 12.82
CA ASP A 127 -7.74 -12.02 14.02
C ASP A 127 -6.99 -10.79 14.57
N ARG A 128 -5.67 -10.73 14.33
CA ARG A 128 -4.76 -9.67 14.79
C ARG A 128 -4.80 -8.41 13.95
N ALA A 129 -5.48 -8.47 12.82
CA ALA A 129 -5.75 -7.29 12.01
C ALA A 129 -6.82 -6.36 12.63
N THR A 130 -7.37 -6.72 13.79
CA THR A 130 -8.47 -6.00 14.44
C THR A 130 -7.99 -4.75 15.17
N VAL A 131 -8.40 -3.59 14.66
CA VAL A 131 -8.13 -2.28 15.25
C VAL A 131 -9.36 -1.81 16.03
N GLN A 132 -9.26 -1.85 17.36
CA GLN A 132 -10.34 -1.44 18.27
C GLN A 132 -9.77 -0.83 19.56
N GLY A 133 -10.65 -0.28 20.38
CA GLY A 133 -10.35 0.29 21.70
C GLY A 133 -10.45 1.83 21.75
N PRO A 134 -10.18 2.44 22.91
CA PRO A 134 -10.31 3.88 23.11
C PRO A 134 -9.49 4.67 22.09
N GLY A 135 -10.08 5.76 21.57
CA GLY A 135 -9.45 6.62 20.57
C GLY A 135 -9.45 6.08 19.14
N THR A 136 -10.04 4.89 18.90
CA THR A 136 -10.19 4.36 17.53
C THR A 136 -11.29 5.09 16.80
N VAL A 137 -10.97 5.64 15.63
CA VAL A 137 -11.92 6.23 14.68
C VAL A 137 -12.15 5.21 13.56
N THR A 138 -13.40 4.82 13.32
CA THR A 138 -13.75 3.86 12.26
C THR A 138 -14.73 4.49 11.29
N VAL A 139 -14.37 4.47 10.01
CA VAL A 139 -15.12 5.11 8.93
C VAL A 139 -15.49 4.07 7.87
N PRO A 140 -16.63 4.21 7.19
CA PRO A 140 -17.00 3.30 6.11
C PRO A 140 -16.05 3.47 4.91
N LEU A 141 -15.61 2.35 4.35
CA LEU A 141 -15.03 2.31 3.02
C LEU A 141 -16.13 2.60 2.00
N VAL A 142 -15.86 3.46 1.02
CA VAL A 142 -16.80 3.75 -0.06
C VAL A 142 -16.78 2.57 -1.05
N PRO A 143 -17.88 1.81 -1.21
CA PRO A 143 -17.90 0.69 -2.14
C PRO A 143 -17.88 1.19 -3.60
N GLY A 144 -16.96 0.68 -4.41
CA GLY A 144 -17.15 0.53 -5.85
C GLY A 144 -17.39 1.79 -6.69
N GLN A 145 -16.60 2.86 -6.49
CA GLN A 145 -16.43 3.90 -7.54
C GLN A 145 -15.03 3.96 -8.14
N MET A 146 -14.15 3.02 -7.79
CA MET A 146 -12.94 2.80 -8.57
C MET A 146 -13.39 2.06 -9.84
N GLN A 147 -13.79 2.81 -10.87
CA GLN A 147 -13.63 2.30 -12.22
C GLN A 147 -12.19 1.81 -12.26
N ALA A 148 -12.00 0.53 -12.53
CA ALA A 148 -10.68 0.03 -12.85
C ALA A 148 -10.15 1.00 -13.89
N TYR A 149 -9.11 1.78 -13.55
CA TYR A 149 -8.30 2.41 -14.56
C TYR A 149 -7.52 1.27 -15.19
N THR A 150 -8.24 0.42 -15.93
CA THR A 150 -7.67 -0.42 -16.94
C THR A 150 -6.93 0.54 -17.83
N THR A 151 -5.62 0.36 -17.92
CA THR A 151 -4.80 0.89 -19.02
C THR A 151 -5.22 0.18 -20.31
N SER A 152 -6.51 0.20 -20.64
CA SER A 152 -7.10 -0.34 -21.87
C SER A 152 -6.91 0.68 -22.98
N ARG A 153 -5.65 0.94 -23.30
CA ARG A 153 -5.20 1.27 -24.65
C ARG A 153 -3.71 1.00 -24.69
N SER A 154 -3.40 -0.16 -25.24
CA SER A 154 -2.09 -0.53 -25.76
C SER A 154 -1.58 0.54 -26.73
N ARG A 155 -0.93 1.56 -26.19
CA ARG A 155 0.18 2.24 -26.85
C ARG A 155 1.41 1.97 -25.99
N PRO A 156 2.53 1.56 -26.57
CA PRO A 156 3.71 1.33 -25.77
C PRO A 156 4.16 2.66 -25.19
N LEU A 157 4.14 2.82 -23.86
CA LEU A 157 4.97 3.84 -23.23
C LEU A 157 6.42 3.41 -23.43
N GLN A 158 7.02 3.90 -24.52
CA GLN A 158 8.46 4.11 -24.56
C GLN A 158 8.79 5.13 -23.48
N SER A 159 9.78 4.81 -22.64
CA SER A 159 10.56 5.73 -21.79
C SER A 159 9.78 6.87 -21.11
N GLY A 160 9.51 6.71 -19.80
CA GLY A 160 8.99 7.79 -18.95
C GLY A 160 7.65 7.44 -18.32
N GLY A 161 7.64 6.45 -17.43
CA GLY A 161 6.52 6.21 -16.54
C GLY A 161 6.75 6.91 -15.21
N LEU A 162 6.35 8.19 -15.11
CA LEU A 162 5.97 8.77 -13.84
C LEU A 162 4.65 8.08 -13.44
N GLY A 163 4.75 7.07 -12.58
CA GLY A 163 3.61 6.64 -11.76
C GLY A 163 3.62 7.51 -10.50
N LEU A 164 2.74 8.52 -10.45
CA LEU A 164 2.38 9.19 -9.19
C LEU A 164 1.40 8.21 -8.48
N ALA A 165 1.58 7.75 -7.26
CA ALA A 165 2.34 8.18 -6.09
C ALA A 165 2.97 6.93 -5.40
N SER A 166 4.19 6.91 -4.83
CA SER A 166 4.84 7.90 -3.98
C SER A 166 5.86 8.78 -4.70
N SER A 167 5.51 10.04 -4.89
CA SER A 167 6.50 11.10 -5.03
C SER A 167 5.84 12.31 -4.41
N ALA A 168 6.36 12.74 -3.27
CA ALA A 168 5.89 13.93 -2.58
C ALA A 168 5.98 15.13 -3.53
N ALA A 169 4.89 15.45 -4.24
CA ALA A 169 4.73 16.77 -4.81
C ALA A 169 4.48 17.70 -3.61
N LEU A 170 5.39 18.65 -3.38
CA LEU A 170 5.31 19.58 -2.25
C LEU A 170 4.35 20.72 -2.64
N ALA A 171 3.15 20.76 -2.08
CA ALA A 171 2.27 21.92 -2.20
C ALA A 171 2.24 22.71 -0.90
N LEU A 172 2.56 24.01 -1.01
CA LEU A 172 2.74 25.02 0.05
C LEU A 172 4.02 24.88 0.88
N SER A 173 5.07 25.55 0.42
CA SER A 173 6.36 25.73 1.12
C SER A 173 6.42 27.07 1.86
N ARG A 174 6.88 27.08 3.12
CA ARG A 174 7.31 28.30 3.83
C ARG A 174 8.74 28.13 4.34
N LYS A 175 9.53 29.21 4.38
CA LYS A 175 10.87 29.20 4.99
C LYS A 175 10.72 28.86 6.48
N ALA A 176 11.42 27.83 6.93
CA ALA A 176 11.45 27.46 8.33
C ALA A 176 12.24 28.51 9.11
N THR A 177 11.61 29.12 10.12
CA THR A 177 12.23 30.11 11.01
C THR A 177 12.56 29.48 12.37
N SER A 178 13.49 30.06 13.12
CA SER A 178 13.85 29.57 14.47
C SER A 178 12.66 29.54 15.45
N LYS A 179 11.58 30.28 15.15
CA LYS A 179 10.31 30.32 15.89
C LYS A 179 9.32 29.19 15.53
N ASP A 180 9.55 28.42 14.45
CA ASP A 180 8.69 27.30 14.09
C ASP A 180 8.80 26.11 15.06
N LYS A 181 9.86 26.07 15.90
CA LYS A 181 9.97 25.11 17.01
C LYS A 181 8.94 25.35 18.12
N SER A 182 8.28 26.51 18.15
CA SER A 182 7.38 26.94 19.24
C SER A 182 5.95 27.23 18.80
N LEU A 183 5.60 27.07 17.52
CA LEU A 183 4.21 27.11 17.11
C LEU A 183 3.53 25.84 17.63
N PRO A 184 2.42 25.93 18.40
CA PRO A 184 1.63 24.76 18.69
C PRO A 184 1.26 24.12 17.35
N PRO A 185 1.31 22.78 17.20
CA PRO A 185 0.88 22.16 15.97
C PRO A 185 -0.56 22.60 15.78
N SER A 186 -0.83 23.42 14.76
CA SER A 186 -2.18 23.62 14.29
C SER A 186 -2.67 22.21 13.98
N SER A 187 -3.51 21.66 14.84
CA SER A 187 -3.98 20.29 14.70
C SER A 187 -4.71 20.23 13.38
N MET A 188 -4.12 19.55 12.40
CA MET A 188 -4.82 19.27 11.16
C MET A 188 -5.79 18.14 11.42
N VAL A 189 -6.95 18.19 10.81
CA VAL A 189 -7.96 17.16 10.98
C VAL A 189 -8.32 16.64 9.60
N ALA A 190 -8.09 15.35 9.37
CA ALA A 190 -8.64 14.66 8.22
C ALA A 190 -10.10 14.30 8.54
N ASN A 191 -11.02 15.00 7.88
CA ASN A 191 -12.46 14.86 8.11
C ASN A 191 -12.98 13.74 7.21
N PHE A 192 -13.23 12.56 7.78
CA PHE A 192 -13.85 11.46 7.05
C PHE A 192 -15.35 11.44 7.31
N ARG A 193 -16.11 10.88 6.37
CA ARG A 193 -17.53 10.62 6.61
C ARG A 193 -17.66 9.61 7.76
N GLY A 194 -18.14 10.04 8.92
CA GLY A 194 -18.33 9.17 10.09
C GLY A 194 -17.26 9.30 11.17
N GLY A 195 -16.24 10.15 11.00
CA GLY A 195 -15.29 10.43 12.06
C GLY A 195 -14.12 11.31 11.63
N ASP A 196 -13.56 12.02 12.60
CA ASP A 196 -12.43 12.92 12.39
C ASP A 196 -11.14 12.28 12.89
N VAL A 197 -10.09 12.32 12.06
CA VAL A 197 -8.75 11.86 12.44
C VAL A 197 -7.86 13.07 12.65
N SER A 198 -7.49 13.31 13.91
CA SER A 198 -6.56 14.38 14.29
C SER A 198 -5.13 14.01 13.90
N LEU A 199 -4.51 14.83 13.06
CA LEU A 199 -3.14 14.68 12.58
C LEU A 199 -2.19 15.51 13.43
N THR A 200 -1.03 14.94 13.71
CA THR A 200 0.09 15.68 14.30
C THR A 200 0.88 16.41 13.22
N TRP A 201 1.81 17.28 13.65
CA TRP A 201 2.74 17.93 12.74
C TRP A 201 3.52 16.93 11.87
N TYR A 202 3.93 15.79 12.44
CA TYR A 202 4.72 14.77 11.74
C TYR A 202 3.94 14.03 10.66
N ASN A 203 2.61 14.03 10.73
CA ASN A 203 1.74 13.39 9.73
C ASN A 203 1.52 14.25 8.49
N ALA A 204 1.75 15.56 8.59
CA ALA A 204 1.28 16.51 7.59
C ALA A 204 2.34 17.50 7.12
N PHE A 205 3.53 17.55 7.73
CA PHE A 205 4.63 18.42 7.32
C PHE A 205 5.92 17.67 7.10
N VAL A 206 6.67 18.10 6.09
CA VAL A 206 8.04 17.63 5.79
C VAL A 206 8.98 18.83 5.81
N THR A 207 10.15 18.68 6.44
CA THR A 207 11.16 19.75 6.52
C THR A 207 12.41 19.36 5.75
N THR A 208 12.72 20.11 4.69
CA THR A 208 13.96 20.02 3.91
C THR A 208 14.75 21.30 4.15
N ARG A 209 15.93 21.28 4.76
CA ARG A 209 16.65 22.52 5.13
C ARG A 209 16.79 23.47 3.93
N PRO A 210 16.29 24.74 3.97
CA PRO A 210 15.74 25.51 5.10
C PRO A 210 14.20 25.72 5.10
N VAL A 211 13.45 24.84 4.46
CA VAL A 211 12.01 24.98 4.16
C VAL A 211 11.20 23.90 4.86
N THR A 212 10.06 24.28 5.41
CA THR A 212 9.01 23.34 5.83
C THR A 212 7.87 23.42 4.82
N CYS A 213 7.44 22.26 4.35
CA CYS A 213 6.36 22.12 3.40
C CYS A 213 5.22 21.31 4.00
N LEU A 214 4.00 21.70 3.65
CA LEU A 214 2.84 20.85 3.83
C LEU A 214 2.98 19.63 2.90
N ALA A 215 2.75 18.43 3.44
CA ALA A 215 2.98 17.16 2.76
C ALA A 215 1.78 16.75 1.89
N PHE A 216 1.29 17.68 1.07
CA PHE A 216 0.19 17.48 0.15
C PHE A 216 0.69 17.64 -1.28
N GLY A 217 0.36 16.70 -2.14
CA GLY A 217 0.70 16.72 -3.56
C GLY A 217 -0.51 16.95 -4.45
N VAL A 218 -0.27 17.51 -5.63
CA VAL A 218 -1.28 17.59 -6.69
C VAL A 218 -1.48 16.20 -7.28
N SER A 219 -2.73 15.78 -7.43
CA SER A 219 -3.10 14.52 -8.08
C SER A 219 -3.95 14.81 -9.33
N GLU A 220 -3.62 14.17 -10.44
CA GLU A 220 -4.46 14.14 -11.65
C GLU A 220 -5.48 13.00 -11.52
N GLY A 221 -6.50 13.19 -10.68
CA GLY A 221 -7.56 12.21 -10.49
C GLY A 221 -7.99 12.06 -9.02
N LEU A 222 -7.95 10.83 -8.50
CA LEU A 222 -8.32 10.53 -7.12
C LEU A 222 -7.31 11.13 -6.14
N THR A 223 -7.80 11.68 -5.03
CA THR A 223 -6.96 12.14 -3.92
C THR A 223 -6.53 10.95 -3.07
N SER A 224 -5.22 10.79 -2.87
CA SER A 224 -4.65 9.71 -2.06
C SER A 224 -4.41 10.18 -0.62
N TYR A 225 -4.82 9.37 0.35
CA TYR A 225 -4.43 9.55 1.76
C TYR A 225 -3.08 8.84 1.98
N GLY A 226 -1.99 9.59 1.86
CA GLY A 226 -0.62 9.03 1.79
C GLY A 226 -0.11 8.39 3.08
N SER A 227 0.99 7.63 2.97
CA SER A 227 1.60 6.88 4.07
C SER A 227 2.12 7.77 5.22
N LEU A 228 2.60 8.99 4.93
CA LEU A 228 3.01 9.95 5.97
C LEU A 228 1.87 10.31 6.92
N ALA A 229 0.67 10.52 6.38
CA ALA A 229 -0.52 10.84 7.16
C ALA A 229 -1.00 9.66 8.03
N GLN A 230 -0.49 8.46 7.77
CA GLN A 230 -0.85 7.21 8.45
C GLN A 230 0.18 6.79 9.51
N GLN A 231 1.30 7.51 9.65
CA GLN A 231 2.32 7.22 10.68
C GLN A 231 1.78 7.40 12.09
N ASP A 232 2.23 6.58 13.02
CA ASP A 232 1.75 6.56 14.42
C ASP A 232 0.23 6.34 14.54
N PHE A 233 -0.33 5.66 13.53
CA PHE A 233 -1.65 5.05 13.61
C PHE A 233 -1.54 3.55 13.36
N LEU A 234 -2.21 2.77 14.20
CA LEU A 234 -2.59 1.41 13.84
C LEU A 234 -3.78 1.53 12.88
N VAL A 235 -3.52 1.26 11.59
CA VAL A 235 -4.49 1.38 10.50
C VAL A 235 -5.03 0.00 10.15
N GLY A 236 -6.36 -0.15 10.15
CA GLY A 236 -7.02 -1.42 9.88
C GLY A 236 -7.97 -1.35 8.69
N PHE A 237 -7.78 -2.25 7.73
CA PHE A 237 -8.68 -2.44 6.59
C PHE A 237 -9.52 -3.69 6.83
N ASP A 238 -10.85 -3.53 6.92
CA ASP A 238 -11.79 -4.63 7.03
C ASP A 238 -12.75 -4.60 5.84
N LYS A 239 -12.40 -5.34 4.77
CA LYS A 239 -13.25 -5.44 3.58
C LYS A 239 -14.58 -6.15 3.84
N MET A 240 -14.68 -6.97 4.89
CA MET A 240 -15.93 -7.65 5.24
C MET A 240 -16.90 -6.70 5.93
N ALA A 241 -16.41 -5.94 6.90
CA ALA A 241 -17.19 -4.89 7.54
C ALA A 241 -17.38 -3.66 6.64
N GLY A 242 -16.55 -3.52 5.60
CA GLY A 242 -16.53 -2.35 4.74
C GLY A 242 -16.03 -1.11 5.48
N THR A 243 -15.01 -1.26 6.32
CA THR A 243 -14.53 -0.20 7.21
C THR A 243 -13.02 0.01 7.16
N LEU A 244 -12.61 1.25 7.40
CA LEU A 244 -11.25 1.68 7.64
C LEU A 244 -11.16 2.24 9.06
N SER A 245 -10.20 1.77 9.85
CA SER A 245 -10.01 2.18 11.24
C SER A 245 -8.65 2.82 11.46
N PHE A 246 -8.62 3.90 12.24
CA PHE A 246 -7.42 4.62 12.66
C PHE A 246 -7.37 4.67 14.18
N LYS A 247 -6.26 4.19 14.77
CA LYS A 247 -6.03 4.28 16.21
C LYS A 247 -4.66 4.90 16.49
N PRO A 248 -4.58 6.09 17.10
CA PRO A 248 -3.31 6.66 17.53
C PRO A 248 -2.50 5.64 18.33
N SER A 249 -1.28 5.35 17.89
CA SER A 249 -0.44 4.28 18.44
C SER A 249 1.02 4.66 18.32
N ASP A 250 1.83 4.34 19.32
CA ASP A 250 3.28 4.40 19.19
C ASP A 250 3.75 3.22 18.34
N CYS A 251 4.02 3.46 17.05
CA CYS A 251 4.40 2.40 16.12
C CYS A 251 5.85 1.93 16.32
N THR A 252 6.65 2.61 17.13
CA THR A 252 8.06 2.24 17.36
C THR A 252 8.23 0.99 18.23
N HIS A 253 7.15 0.56 18.87
CA HIS A 253 7.06 -0.60 19.75
C HIS A 253 5.90 -1.55 19.40
N ALA A 254 5.30 -1.38 18.22
CA ALA A 254 4.08 -2.08 17.79
C ALA A 254 4.34 -3.46 17.20
#